data_AF-A0A9D7HU72-F1
#
_entry.id   AF-A0A9D7HU72-F1
#
_cell.length_a   1.000
_cell.length_b   1.000
_cell.length_c   1.000
_cell.angle_alpha   90.00
_cell.angle_beta   90.00
_cell.angle_gamma   90.00
#
_symmetry.space_group_name_H-M   'P 1'
#
loop_
_entity.id
_entity.type
_entity.pdbx_description
1 polymer ?
#
loop_
_entity_poly.entity_id
_entity_poly.type
_entity_poly.pdbx_seq_one_letter_code
_entity_poly.pdbx_strand_id
1 'polypeptide(L)'
;MDQLLQPTQNRMNEMAFNLEKIREALKGSKEHCHWQRLTDLGYREWQKPENGKWCYRDMAEWAGETYGEVVKLFILLGACNYQIGNGGFVQYYDNGYASGEGGCLRDHDEDILLHKGMLALAVKYGLHQSDIGSHVYAILAEFRIVRSADSDEDEEDGGCGCSSGEIANTDELDALDHRYYAVNEKWVKELKILAAKWLKTGTNPITDAGPLPQLKKPAPRPRVKLVGRDGNAFAVMGTVCEALRKAGASAETISGYRRKSMSGDYANLLATAMEYCEVC
;
A
#
# COMPACT_ATOMS: atom_id res chain seq x y z
N MET A 1 -26.42 -20.19 -31.89
CA MET A 1 -26.09 -18.83 -31.44
C MET A 1 -24.90 -18.78 -30.47
N ASP A 2 -24.16 -19.89 -30.29
CA ASP A 2 -23.06 -20.02 -29.30
C ASP A 2 -21.64 -19.80 -29.85
N GLN A 3 -21.43 -19.83 -31.17
CA GLN A 3 -20.06 -19.80 -31.73
C GLN A 3 -19.45 -18.39 -31.85
N LEU A 4 -20.24 -17.32 -31.70
CA LEU A 4 -19.76 -15.93 -31.81
C LEU A 4 -19.33 -15.31 -30.47
N LEU A 5 -19.67 -15.92 -29.33
CA LEU A 5 -19.30 -15.44 -27.99
C LEU A 5 -17.97 -16.04 -27.48
N GLN A 6 -17.57 -17.20 -27.99
CA GLN A 6 -16.35 -17.90 -27.57
C GLN A 6 -15.03 -17.17 -27.87
N PRO A 7 -14.85 -16.51 -29.04
CA PRO A 7 -13.59 -15.80 -29.34
C PRO A 7 -13.36 -14.60 -28.41
N THR A 8 -14.44 -13.91 -28.05
CA THR A 8 -14.39 -12.72 -27.19
C THR A 8 -14.11 -13.09 -25.74
N GLN A 9 -14.73 -14.17 -25.24
CA GLN A 9 -14.47 -14.69 -23.90
C GLN A 9 -13.05 -15.27 -23.75
N ASN A 10 -12.55 -15.99 -24.75
CA ASN A 10 -11.16 -16.49 -24.73
C ASN A 10 -10.15 -15.35 -24.69
N ARG A 11 -10.36 -14.29 -25.50
CA ARG A 11 -9.48 -13.12 -25.49
C ARG A 11 -9.50 -12.37 -24.16
N MET A 12 -10.68 -12.23 -23.55
CA MET A 12 -10.81 -11.64 -22.21
C MET A 12 -10.11 -12.48 -21.12
N ASN A 13 -10.22 -13.81 -21.21
CA ASN A 13 -9.55 -14.72 -20.29
C ASN A 13 -8.01 -14.67 -20.46
N GLU A 14 -7.51 -14.60 -21.70
CA GLU A 14 -6.07 -14.48 -21.99
C GLU A 14 -5.48 -13.16 -21.47
N MET A 15 -6.22 -12.05 -21.61
CA MET A 15 -5.81 -10.75 -21.04
C MET A 15 -5.77 -10.78 -19.51
N ALA A 16 -6.69 -11.48 -18.87
CA ALA A 16 -6.71 -11.60 -17.42
C ALA A 16 -5.62 -12.55 -16.90
N PHE A 17 -5.48 -13.72 -17.52
CA PHE A 17 -4.57 -14.78 -17.09
C PHE A 17 -4.32 -15.80 -18.22
N ASN A 18 -3.19 -15.67 -18.92
CA ASN A 18 -2.79 -16.57 -20.01
C ASN A 18 -2.25 -17.90 -19.46
N LEU A 19 -3.15 -18.79 -19.08
CA LEU A 19 -2.83 -20.06 -18.42
C LEU A 19 -1.88 -20.95 -19.24
N GLU A 20 -2.02 -20.99 -20.57
CA GLU A 20 -1.17 -21.82 -21.43
C GLU A 20 0.28 -21.34 -21.39
N LYS A 21 0.50 -20.03 -21.61
CA LYS A 21 1.83 -19.43 -21.60
C LYS A 21 2.48 -19.48 -20.23
N ILE A 22 1.69 -19.31 -19.16
CA ILE A 22 2.15 -19.50 -17.78
C ILE A 22 2.61 -20.94 -17.56
N ARG A 23 1.81 -21.94 -17.94
CA ARG A 23 2.18 -23.35 -17.78
C ARG A 23 3.47 -23.69 -18.51
N GLU A 24 3.65 -23.15 -19.71
CA GLU A 24 4.90 -23.29 -20.47
C GLU A 24 6.09 -22.70 -19.72
N ALA A 25 6.00 -21.44 -19.29
CA ALA A 25 7.07 -20.73 -18.59
C ALA A 25 7.39 -21.30 -17.20
N LEU A 26 6.48 -22.09 -16.63
CA LEU A 26 6.64 -22.79 -15.36
C LEU A 26 7.09 -24.24 -15.49
N LYS A 27 7.28 -24.77 -16.70
CA LYS A 27 7.85 -26.11 -16.91
C LYS A 27 9.26 -26.18 -16.30
N GLY A 28 9.52 -27.24 -15.53
CA GLY A 28 10.82 -27.45 -14.88
C GLY A 28 11.09 -26.54 -13.68
N SER A 29 10.15 -25.68 -13.27
CA SER A 29 10.27 -24.91 -12.03
C SER A 29 10.33 -25.85 -10.82
N LYS A 30 11.32 -25.62 -9.94
CA LYS A 30 11.47 -26.34 -8.66
C LYS A 30 10.71 -25.70 -7.50
N GLU A 31 10.15 -24.51 -7.71
CA GLU A 31 9.38 -23.79 -6.70
C GLU A 31 8.00 -24.44 -6.53
N HIS A 32 7.59 -24.65 -5.27
CA HIS A 32 6.34 -25.32 -4.91
C HIS A 32 5.24 -24.33 -4.50
N CYS A 33 5.61 -23.15 -4.03
CA CYS A 33 4.69 -22.07 -3.71
C CYS A 33 4.11 -21.46 -4.99
N HIS A 34 2.82 -21.71 -5.24
CA HIS A 34 2.10 -21.19 -6.41
C HIS A 34 2.22 -19.67 -6.59
N TRP A 35 2.17 -18.91 -5.50
CA TRP A 35 2.33 -17.46 -5.56
C TRP A 35 3.76 -17.06 -5.97
N GLN A 36 4.78 -17.69 -5.38
CA GLN A 36 6.18 -17.43 -5.73
C GLN A 36 6.46 -17.78 -7.20
N ARG A 37 5.89 -18.88 -7.71
CA ARG A 37 6.01 -19.23 -9.13
C ARG A 37 5.50 -18.14 -10.06
N LEU A 38 4.38 -17.49 -9.71
CA LEU A 38 3.81 -16.40 -10.49
C LEU A 38 4.68 -15.14 -10.41
N THR A 39 5.19 -14.79 -9.22
CA THR A 39 6.09 -13.64 -9.07
C THR A 39 7.39 -13.84 -9.86
N ASP A 40 7.95 -15.06 -9.82
CA ASP A 40 9.19 -15.41 -10.50
C ASP A 40 9.09 -15.29 -12.02
N LEU A 41 7.90 -15.27 -12.62
CA LEU A 41 7.74 -15.07 -14.06
C LEU A 41 8.28 -13.70 -14.50
N GLY A 42 8.01 -12.65 -13.72
CA GLY A 42 8.52 -11.32 -13.99
C GLY A 42 9.98 -11.16 -13.57
N TYR A 43 10.32 -11.58 -12.34
CA TYR A 43 11.67 -11.41 -11.80
C TYR A 43 12.76 -12.14 -12.60
N ARG A 44 12.49 -13.37 -13.08
CA ARG A 44 13.46 -14.11 -13.92
C ARG A 44 13.80 -13.36 -15.20
N GLU A 45 12.83 -12.66 -15.77
CA GLU A 45 13.00 -11.90 -17.01
C GLU A 45 13.70 -10.58 -16.74
N TRP A 46 13.36 -9.91 -15.64
CA TRP A 46 14.01 -8.67 -15.22
C TRP A 46 15.49 -8.85 -14.87
N GLN A 47 15.86 -10.00 -14.33
CA GLN A 47 17.25 -10.33 -13.99
C GLN A 47 18.13 -10.65 -15.21
N LYS A 48 17.56 -10.71 -16.42
CA LYS A 48 18.34 -10.98 -17.63
C LYS A 48 19.18 -9.75 -18.03
N PRO A 49 20.42 -9.94 -18.51
CA PRO A 49 21.29 -8.82 -18.91
C PRO A 49 20.66 -7.90 -19.97
N GLU A 50 19.92 -8.46 -20.93
CA GLU A 50 19.22 -7.70 -21.97
C GLU A 50 18.14 -6.76 -21.43
N ASN A 51 17.60 -7.05 -20.25
CA ASN A 51 16.58 -6.25 -19.57
C ASN A 51 17.16 -5.38 -18.45
N GLY A 52 18.50 -5.24 -18.37
CA GLY A 52 19.17 -4.49 -17.29
C GLY A 52 18.84 -3.00 -17.22
N LYS A 53 18.10 -2.45 -18.19
CA LYS A 53 17.58 -1.07 -18.18
C LYS A 53 16.15 -0.95 -17.65
N TRP A 54 15.44 -2.07 -17.47
CA TRP A 54 14.06 -2.05 -17.00
C TRP A 54 13.98 -1.55 -15.57
N CYS A 55 13.05 -0.66 -15.32
CA CYS A 55 12.58 -0.36 -13.98
C CYS A 55 11.59 -1.44 -13.50
N TYR A 56 11.22 -1.39 -12.23
CA TYR A 56 10.26 -2.34 -11.67
C TYR A 56 8.90 -2.31 -12.40
N ARG A 57 8.45 -1.12 -12.81
CA ARG A 57 7.22 -0.93 -13.61
C ARG A 57 7.32 -1.63 -14.96
N ASP A 58 8.43 -1.50 -15.68
CA ASP A 58 8.61 -2.14 -16.99
C ASP A 58 8.45 -3.66 -16.87
N MET A 59 9.05 -4.26 -15.83
CA MET A 59 8.89 -5.69 -15.54
C MET A 59 7.43 -6.05 -15.24
N ALA A 60 6.76 -5.28 -14.40
CA ALA A 60 5.37 -5.56 -14.00
C ALA A 60 4.39 -5.41 -15.19
N GLU A 61 4.58 -4.40 -16.04
CA GLU A 61 3.80 -4.20 -17.26
C GLU A 61 4.05 -5.34 -18.25
N TRP A 62 5.32 -5.64 -18.54
CA TRP A 62 5.67 -6.74 -19.42
C TRP A 62 5.08 -8.08 -18.96
N ALA A 63 5.13 -8.37 -17.66
CA ALA A 63 4.53 -9.59 -17.10
C ALA A 63 3.00 -9.59 -17.25
N GLY A 64 2.35 -8.43 -17.08
CA GLY A 64 0.93 -8.24 -17.32
C GLY A 64 0.52 -8.47 -18.77
N GLU A 65 1.27 -7.92 -19.72
CA GLU A 65 1.03 -8.11 -21.16
C GLU A 65 1.32 -9.55 -21.60
N THR A 66 2.34 -10.16 -21.00
CA THR A 66 2.83 -11.49 -21.40
C THR A 66 1.97 -12.60 -20.83
N TYR A 67 1.62 -12.52 -19.55
CA TYR A 67 0.97 -13.60 -18.79
C TYR A 67 -0.41 -13.24 -18.26
N GLY A 68 -0.81 -11.97 -18.35
CA GLY A 68 -2.11 -11.47 -17.91
C GLY A 68 -2.04 -10.58 -16.67
N GLU A 69 -3.01 -9.68 -16.55
CA GLU A 69 -3.11 -8.66 -15.50
C GLU A 69 -3.10 -9.23 -14.07
N VAL A 70 -3.58 -10.47 -13.88
CA VAL A 70 -3.56 -11.15 -12.57
C VAL A 70 -2.13 -11.52 -12.16
N VAL A 71 -1.26 -11.87 -13.11
CA VAL A 71 0.17 -12.13 -12.81
C VAL A 71 0.84 -10.84 -12.38
N LYS A 72 0.59 -9.73 -13.10
CA LYS A 72 1.02 -8.39 -12.68
C LYS A 72 0.54 -8.08 -11.26
N LEU A 73 -0.74 -8.31 -10.95
CA LEU A 73 -1.28 -8.10 -9.60
C LEU A 73 -0.53 -8.91 -8.53
N PHE A 74 -0.25 -10.20 -8.77
CA PHE A 74 0.50 -11.02 -7.81
C PHE A 74 1.95 -10.56 -7.61
N ILE A 75 2.59 -10.05 -8.67
CA ILE A 75 3.92 -9.43 -8.60
C ILE A 75 3.88 -8.18 -7.71
N LEU A 76 2.94 -7.27 -7.99
CA LEU A 76 2.78 -6.02 -7.24
C LEU A 76 2.49 -6.28 -5.75
N LEU A 77 1.58 -7.21 -5.44
CA LEU A 77 1.27 -7.61 -4.07
C LEU A 77 2.47 -8.29 -3.38
N GLY A 78 3.28 -9.05 -4.13
CA GLY A 78 4.51 -9.67 -3.64
C GLY A 78 5.53 -8.64 -3.20
N ALA A 79 5.85 -7.68 -4.06
CA ALA A 79 6.77 -6.61 -3.72
C ALA A 79 6.25 -5.73 -2.58
N CYS A 80 4.97 -5.35 -2.61
CA CYS A 80 4.33 -4.57 -1.55
C CYS A 80 4.45 -5.29 -0.19
N ASN A 81 4.07 -6.56 -0.11
CA ASN A 81 4.19 -7.35 1.14
C ASN A 81 5.65 -7.49 1.59
N TYR A 82 6.58 -7.73 0.67
CA TYR A 82 8.00 -7.89 1.00
C TYR A 82 8.60 -6.60 1.54
N GLN A 83 8.34 -5.45 0.91
CA GLN A 83 8.88 -4.17 1.35
C GLN A 83 8.28 -3.74 2.69
N ILE A 84 6.95 -3.80 2.82
CA ILE A 84 6.28 -3.46 4.08
C ILE A 84 6.73 -4.41 5.19
N GLY A 85 6.80 -5.72 4.94
CA GLY A 85 7.25 -6.69 5.94
C GLY A 85 8.69 -6.49 6.43
N ASN A 86 9.55 -5.83 5.63
CA ASN A 86 10.95 -5.62 5.97
C ASN A 86 11.22 -4.26 6.64
N GLY A 87 10.50 -3.21 6.24
CA GLY A 87 10.75 -1.85 6.74
C GLY A 87 9.57 -0.90 6.60
N GLY A 88 8.36 -1.44 6.55
CA GLY A 88 7.13 -0.65 6.53
C GLY A 88 6.80 0.03 5.20
N PHE A 89 5.73 0.82 5.23
CA PHE A 89 5.28 1.61 4.09
C PHE A 89 6.30 2.65 3.62
N VAL A 90 7.14 3.16 4.54
CA VAL A 90 8.25 4.05 4.20
C VAL A 90 9.25 3.32 3.30
N GLN A 91 9.72 2.12 3.68
CA GLN A 91 10.62 1.35 2.82
C GLN A 91 9.97 0.98 1.47
N TYR A 92 8.67 0.71 1.45
CA TYR A 92 7.94 0.46 0.20
C TYR A 92 7.96 1.66 -0.76
N TYR A 93 7.90 2.88 -0.23
CA TYR A 93 8.06 4.12 -0.99
C TYR A 93 9.51 4.38 -1.38
N ASP A 94 10.43 4.40 -0.41
CA ASP A 94 11.85 4.79 -0.59
C ASP A 94 12.65 3.85 -1.50
N ASN A 95 12.19 2.61 -1.65
CA ASN A 95 12.76 1.67 -2.61
C ASN A 95 12.08 1.72 -3.98
N GLY A 96 11.22 2.72 -4.22
CA GLY A 96 10.59 3.01 -5.50
C GLY A 96 9.56 1.98 -5.97
N TYR A 97 9.08 1.09 -5.10
CA TYR A 97 8.11 0.04 -5.52
C TYR A 97 6.68 0.57 -5.61
N ALA A 98 6.34 1.61 -4.85
CA ALA A 98 5.05 2.30 -4.94
C ALA A 98 4.93 3.18 -6.19
N SER A 99 6.03 3.82 -6.60
CA SER A 99 6.14 4.68 -7.79
C SER A 99 6.56 3.93 -9.05
N GLY A 100 7.13 2.73 -8.92
CA GLY A 100 7.46 1.83 -10.02
C GLY A 100 8.88 1.93 -10.57
N GLU A 101 9.75 2.76 -9.99
CA GLU A 101 11.15 2.79 -10.39
C GLU A 101 11.89 1.51 -9.95
N GLY A 102 11.71 1.11 -8.69
CA GLY A 102 12.47 0.04 -8.07
C GLY A 102 13.94 0.41 -7.81
N GLY A 103 14.41 0.11 -6.60
CA GLY A 103 15.79 0.38 -6.16
C GLY A 103 15.86 1.54 -5.16
N CYS A 104 16.85 1.51 -4.27
CA CYS A 104 17.07 2.53 -3.25
C CYS A 104 17.51 3.88 -3.87
N LEU A 105 17.15 4.99 -3.23
CA LEU A 105 17.75 6.33 -3.42
C LEU A 105 17.47 7.01 -4.78
N ARG A 106 16.23 7.01 -5.25
CA ARG A 106 15.82 7.84 -6.39
C ARG A 106 14.68 8.78 -6.00
N ASP A 107 14.54 9.88 -6.73
CA ASP A 107 13.37 10.74 -6.57
C ASP A 107 12.13 9.97 -7.01
N HIS A 108 11.11 9.96 -6.15
CA HIS A 108 9.95 9.11 -6.33
C HIS A 108 8.69 9.95 -6.38
N ASP A 109 7.92 9.77 -7.45
CA ASP A 109 6.62 10.39 -7.63
C ASP A 109 5.70 10.10 -6.42
N GLU A 110 5.30 11.17 -5.73
CA GLU A 110 4.37 11.15 -4.59
C GLU A 110 3.00 10.58 -4.98
N ASP A 111 2.65 10.59 -6.28
CA ASP A 111 1.41 10.03 -6.76
C ASP A 111 1.35 8.50 -6.69
N ILE A 112 2.45 7.81 -6.40
CA ILE A 112 2.51 6.35 -6.16
C ILE A 112 1.67 5.56 -7.18
N LEU A 113 1.80 5.92 -8.45
CA LEU A 113 0.89 5.48 -9.51
C LEU A 113 0.84 3.96 -9.67
N LEU A 114 1.94 3.25 -9.38
CA LEU A 114 1.97 1.79 -9.46
C LEU A 114 1.18 1.14 -8.31
N HIS A 115 1.24 1.72 -7.10
CA HIS A 115 0.38 1.33 -5.98
C HIS A 115 -1.10 1.56 -6.28
N LYS A 116 -1.46 2.74 -6.83
CA LYS A 116 -2.84 3.03 -7.25
C LYS A 116 -3.33 2.03 -8.31
N GLY A 117 -2.47 1.68 -9.27
CA GLY A 117 -2.74 0.64 -10.27
C GLY A 117 -2.93 -0.77 -9.65
N MET A 118 -2.13 -1.13 -8.65
CA MET A 118 -2.29 -2.38 -7.90
C MET A 118 -3.66 -2.44 -7.20
N LEU A 119 -4.09 -1.35 -6.55
CA LEU A 119 -5.41 -1.29 -5.91
C LEU A 119 -6.54 -1.44 -6.94
N ALA A 120 -6.43 -0.78 -8.10
CA ALA A 120 -7.41 -0.92 -9.18
C ALA A 120 -7.53 -2.37 -9.67
N LEU A 121 -6.40 -3.09 -9.81
CA LEU A 121 -6.39 -4.51 -10.14
C LEU A 121 -7.00 -5.36 -9.01
N ALA A 122 -6.71 -5.06 -7.75
CA ALA A 122 -7.31 -5.75 -6.60
C ALA A 122 -8.83 -5.58 -6.56
N VAL A 123 -9.35 -4.41 -6.95
CA VAL A 123 -10.79 -4.17 -7.15
C VAL A 123 -11.32 -4.99 -8.31
N LYS A 124 -10.68 -4.87 -9.49
CA LYS A 124 -11.10 -5.56 -10.73
C LYS A 124 -11.22 -7.06 -10.55
N TYR A 125 -10.33 -7.68 -9.77
CA TYR A 125 -10.34 -9.12 -9.50
C TYR A 125 -10.99 -9.53 -8.18
N GLY A 126 -11.60 -8.60 -7.44
CA GLY A 126 -12.42 -8.90 -6.28
C GLY A 126 -11.64 -9.29 -5.01
N LEU A 127 -10.33 -9.02 -4.92
CA LEU A 127 -9.52 -9.39 -3.75
C LEU A 127 -10.07 -8.79 -2.44
N HIS A 128 -10.74 -7.64 -2.51
CA HIS A 128 -11.33 -6.97 -1.36
C HIS A 128 -12.60 -7.64 -0.81
N GLN A 129 -13.05 -8.75 -1.41
CA GLN A 129 -14.32 -9.40 -1.05
C GLN A 129 -14.17 -10.54 -0.06
N SER A 130 -12.96 -11.05 0.13
CA SER A 130 -12.70 -11.95 1.24
C SER A 130 -12.62 -11.17 2.55
N ASP A 131 -12.82 -11.87 3.68
CA ASP A 131 -12.71 -11.27 5.01
C ASP A 131 -11.33 -10.60 5.20
N ILE A 132 -10.24 -11.33 4.99
CA ILE A 132 -8.90 -10.76 5.16
C ILE A 132 -8.55 -9.75 4.07
N GLY A 133 -8.97 -9.98 2.82
CA GLY A 133 -8.66 -9.13 1.68
C GLY A 133 -9.34 -7.76 1.81
N SER A 134 -10.53 -7.70 2.42
CA SER A 134 -11.20 -6.44 2.72
C SER A 134 -10.40 -5.57 3.72
N HIS A 135 -9.86 -6.19 4.78
CA HIS A 135 -9.02 -5.52 5.77
C HIS A 135 -7.70 -5.03 5.15
N VAL A 136 -7.03 -5.89 4.38
CA VAL A 136 -5.77 -5.54 3.71
C VAL A 136 -6.00 -4.44 2.69
N TYR A 137 -7.05 -4.53 1.87
CA TYR A 137 -7.38 -3.49 0.89
C TYR A 137 -7.60 -2.14 1.57
N ALA A 138 -8.34 -2.10 2.68
CA ALA A 138 -8.57 -0.86 3.42
C ALA A 138 -7.27 -0.25 3.93
N ILE A 139 -6.36 -1.06 4.48
CA ILE A 139 -5.03 -0.61 4.93
C ILE A 139 -4.22 -0.06 3.75
N LEU A 140 -4.10 -0.83 2.67
CA LEU A 140 -3.32 -0.42 1.49
C LEU A 140 -3.89 0.83 0.83
N ALA A 141 -5.21 1.04 0.86
CA ALA A 141 -5.85 2.21 0.29
C ALA A 141 -5.68 3.50 1.11
N GLU A 142 -5.25 3.41 2.37
CA GLU A 142 -4.93 4.57 3.21
C GLU A 142 -3.49 5.08 3.02
N PHE A 143 -2.63 4.28 2.37
CA PHE A 143 -1.24 4.63 2.12
C PHE A 143 -1.14 5.89 1.23
N ARG A 144 -0.44 6.90 1.75
CA ARG A 144 -0.11 8.16 1.07
C ARG A 144 1.17 8.75 1.64
N ILE A 145 1.88 9.51 0.84
CA ILE A 145 3.04 10.29 1.25
C ILE A 145 2.63 11.76 1.37
N VAL A 146 3.08 12.41 2.43
CA VAL A 146 2.95 13.86 2.62
C VAL A 146 4.35 14.37 2.92
N ARG A 147 4.88 15.28 2.09
CA ARG A 147 6.17 15.94 2.34
C ARG A 147 5.97 17.23 3.15
N SER A 148 6.95 17.58 3.98
CA SER A 148 7.03 18.93 4.56
C SER A 148 7.23 19.95 3.45
N ALA A 149 6.58 21.12 3.55
CA ALA A 149 6.91 22.23 2.66
C ALA A 149 8.39 22.60 2.88
N ASP A 150 9.16 22.70 1.80
CA ASP A 150 10.51 23.22 1.85
C ASP A 150 10.48 24.59 2.53
N SER A 151 11.24 24.77 3.61
CA SER A 151 11.60 26.12 4.03
C SER A 151 12.51 26.66 2.95
N ASP A 152 12.03 27.67 2.21
CA ASP A 152 12.81 28.47 1.27
C ASP A 152 13.96 29.20 2.00
N GLU A 153 14.97 28.48 2.49
CA GLU A 153 16.22 29.07 2.98
C GLU A 153 17.41 28.28 2.42
N ASP A 154 18.03 28.94 1.44
CA ASP A 154 19.45 28.95 1.06
C ASP A 154 19.99 27.83 0.15
N GLU A 155 19.95 28.13 -1.16
CA GLU A 155 21.02 27.75 -2.09
C GLU A 155 22.35 28.37 -1.62
N GLU A 156 23.24 27.56 -1.05
CA GLU A 156 24.71 27.69 -1.21
C GLU A 156 25.41 26.51 -0.50
N ASP A 157 25.72 25.44 -1.23
CA ASP A 157 27.06 24.82 -1.31
C ASP A 157 27.01 23.55 -2.18
N GLY A 158 28.07 23.31 -2.96
CA GLY A 158 28.17 22.28 -3.99
C GLY A 158 28.25 20.85 -3.48
N GLY A 159 27.16 20.34 -2.90
CA GLY A 159 26.96 18.93 -2.53
C GLY A 159 25.90 18.25 -3.39
N CYS A 160 26.09 16.95 -3.68
CA CYS A 160 25.20 16.12 -4.51
C CYS A 160 23.71 16.33 -4.18
N GLY A 161 22.96 16.85 -5.15
CA GLY A 161 21.54 17.16 -5.00
C GLY A 161 20.71 15.94 -4.64
N CYS A 162 20.21 15.93 -3.41
CA CYS A 162 19.09 15.11 -2.95
C CYS A 162 18.21 16.00 -2.07
N SER A 163 17.49 16.94 -2.69
CA SER A 163 16.43 17.72 -2.06
C SER A 163 15.14 16.88 -2.02
N SER A 164 15.19 15.73 -1.34
CA SER A 164 13.99 14.93 -1.08
C SER A 164 13.44 15.41 0.26
N GLY A 165 12.47 16.34 0.23
CA GLY A 165 11.82 16.85 1.45
C GLY A 165 11.38 15.72 2.39
N GLU A 166 11.52 15.95 3.69
CA GLU A 166 11.25 14.95 4.73
C GLU A 166 9.78 14.46 4.68
N ILE A 167 9.56 13.16 4.85
CA ILE A 167 8.20 12.59 4.93
C ILE A 167 7.57 13.07 6.24
N ALA A 168 6.54 13.91 6.15
CA ALA A 168 5.91 14.57 7.29
C ALA A 168 4.85 13.72 8.00
N ASN A 169 4.34 12.65 7.37
CA ASN A 169 3.28 11.79 7.93
C ASN A 169 3.80 10.43 8.44
N THR A 170 5.04 10.37 8.93
CA THR A 170 5.67 9.13 9.43
C THR A 170 4.87 8.45 10.54
N ASP A 171 4.31 9.20 11.50
CA ASP A 171 3.45 8.62 12.55
C ASP A 171 2.20 7.91 12.01
N GLU A 172 1.63 8.41 10.90
CA GLU A 172 0.51 7.76 10.25
C GLU A 172 0.94 6.48 9.53
N LEU A 173 2.12 6.49 8.90
CA LEU A 173 2.69 5.33 8.22
C LEU A 173 3.06 4.24 9.23
N ASP A 174 3.63 4.59 10.37
CA ASP A 174 3.91 3.67 11.48
C ASP A 174 2.62 3.02 12.00
N ALA A 175 1.55 3.79 12.17
CA ALA A 175 0.25 3.24 12.55
C ALA A 175 -0.31 2.29 11.48
N LEU A 176 -0.07 2.59 10.20
CA LEU A 176 -0.47 1.75 9.08
C LEU A 176 0.32 0.43 9.03
N ASP A 177 1.61 0.48 9.32
CA ASP A 177 2.48 -0.70 9.44
C ASP A 177 1.95 -1.67 10.49
N HIS A 178 1.65 -1.19 11.70
CA HIS A 178 1.11 -2.02 12.78
C HIS A 178 -0.19 -2.72 12.38
N ARG A 179 -1.08 -2.00 11.67
CA ARG A 179 -2.33 -2.58 11.15
C ARG A 179 -2.06 -3.64 10.08
N TYR A 180 -1.09 -3.40 9.20
CA TYR A 180 -0.70 -4.36 8.18
C TYR A 180 -0.09 -5.64 8.79
N TYR A 181 0.84 -5.48 9.74
CA TYR A 181 1.48 -6.61 10.44
C TYR A 181 0.48 -7.49 11.19
N ALA A 182 -0.61 -6.92 11.71
CA ALA A 182 -1.66 -7.69 12.35
C ALA A 182 -2.40 -8.67 11.42
N VAL A 183 -2.34 -8.44 10.09
CA VAL A 183 -3.08 -9.22 9.08
C VAL A 183 -2.19 -9.93 8.05
N ASN A 184 -0.91 -9.58 7.93
CA ASN A 184 -0.03 -10.01 6.85
C ASN A 184 0.13 -11.54 6.74
N GLU A 185 0.22 -12.28 7.85
CA GLU A 185 0.40 -13.73 7.81
C GLU A 185 -0.83 -14.43 7.21
N LYS A 186 -2.03 -13.97 7.60
CA LYS A 186 -3.30 -14.47 7.06
C LYS A 186 -3.42 -14.08 5.59
N TRP A 187 -3.01 -12.87 5.26
CA TRP A 187 -3.00 -12.36 3.89
C TRP A 187 -2.13 -13.20 2.96
N VAL A 188 -0.88 -13.48 3.36
CA VAL A 188 0.05 -14.32 2.60
C VAL A 188 -0.50 -15.73 2.39
N LYS A 189 -1.17 -16.31 3.39
CA LYS A 189 -1.84 -17.62 3.26
C LYS A 189 -2.95 -17.56 2.21
N GLU A 190 -3.76 -16.51 2.21
CA GLU A 190 -4.81 -16.33 1.22
C GLU A 190 -4.27 -16.15 -0.20
N LEU A 191 -3.24 -15.33 -0.39
CA LEU A 191 -2.60 -15.13 -1.69
C LEU A 191 -2.08 -16.45 -2.28
N LYS A 192 -1.48 -17.31 -1.45
CA LYS A 192 -1.03 -18.64 -1.86
C LYS A 192 -2.19 -19.53 -2.34
N ILE A 193 -3.33 -19.48 -1.65
CA ILE A 193 -4.54 -20.22 -2.04
C ILE A 193 -5.11 -19.68 -3.35
N LEU A 194 -5.21 -18.36 -3.50
CA LEU A 194 -5.72 -17.72 -4.70
C LEU A 194 -4.85 -18.01 -5.92
N ALA A 195 -3.52 -17.88 -5.79
CA ALA A 195 -2.57 -18.22 -6.86
C ALA A 195 -2.72 -19.68 -7.31
N ALA A 196 -2.90 -20.62 -6.36
CA ALA A 196 -3.13 -22.02 -6.67
C ALA A 196 -4.44 -22.24 -7.45
N LYS A 197 -5.53 -21.55 -7.08
CA LYS A 197 -6.81 -21.63 -7.80
C LYS A 197 -6.73 -21.07 -9.22
N TRP A 198 -6.06 -19.94 -9.40
CA TRP A 198 -5.80 -19.36 -10.73
C TRP A 198 -4.96 -20.29 -11.60
N LEU A 199 -3.85 -20.85 -11.08
CA LEU A 199 -3.02 -21.81 -11.83
C LEU A 199 -3.75 -23.12 -12.16
N LYS A 200 -4.74 -23.52 -11.35
CA LYS A 200 -5.56 -24.70 -11.62
C LYS A 200 -6.57 -24.45 -12.74
N THR A 201 -7.27 -23.31 -12.69
CA THR A 201 -8.50 -23.10 -13.48
C THR A 201 -8.35 -22.08 -14.62
N GLY A 202 -7.40 -21.15 -14.51
CA GLY A 202 -7.27 -20.01 -15.42
C GLY A 202 -8.35 -18.94 -15.25
N THR A 203 -9.23 -19.08 -14.28
CA THR A 203 -10.40 -18.21 -14.09
C THR A 203 -10.41 -17.60 -12.69
N ASN A 204 -11.09 -16.45 -12.54
CA ASN A 204 -11.20 -15.79 -11.25
C ASN A 204 -11.97 -16.68 -10.25
N PRO A 205 -11.33 -17.12 -9.14
CA PRO A 205 -12.02 -17.92 -8.14
C PRO A 205 -12.97 -17.10 -7.26
N ILE A 206 -12.97 -15.77 -7.39
CA ILE A 206 -13.84 -14.85 -6.67
C ILE A 206 -14.99 -14.48 -7.62
N THR A 207 -16.19 -14.95 -7.32
CA THR A 207 -17.33 -14.92 -8.27
C THR A 207 -18.31 -13.77 -8.06
N ASP A 208 -18.30 -13.10 -6.91
CA ASP A 208 -19.38 -12.16 -6.54
C ASP A 208 -18.87 -10.74 -6.25
N ALA A 209 -19.12 -9.82 -7.18
CA ALA A 209 -18.81 -8.40 -7.01
C ALA A 209 -19.58 -7.75 -5.84
N GLY A 210 -19.03 -7.84 -4.63
CA GLY A 210 -19.48 -7.08 -3.46
C GLY A 210 -19.15 -5.58 -3.60
N PRO A 211 -19.85 -4.69 -2.86
CA PRO A 211 -19.52 -3.27 -2.86
C PRO A 211 -18.10 -3.04 -2.34
N LEU A 212 -17.44 -1.99 -2.84
CA LEU A 212 -16.13 -1.57 -2.34
C LEU A 212 -16.18 -1.41 -0.81
N PRO A 213 -15.13 -1.84 -0.08
CA PRO A 213 -15.03 -1.57 1.35
C PRO A 213 -15.14 -0.07 1.57
N GLN A 214 -15.96 0.35 2.53
CA GLN A 214 -16.02 1.77 2.88
C GLN A 214 -14.68 2.18 3.48
N LEU A 215 -13.90 2.93 2.71
CA LEU A 215 -12.68 3.56 3.20
C LEU A 215 -13.08 4.51 4.33
N LYS A 216 -12.54 4.29 5.53
CA LYS A 216 -12.69 5.25 6.62
C LYS A 216 -12.01 6.54 6.17
N LYS A 217 -12.78 7.58 5.87
CA LYS A 217 -12.21 8.92 5.72
C LYS A 217 -11.45 9.25 7.03
N PRO A 218 -10.23 9.83 6.95
CA PRO A 218 -9.60 10.38 8.13
C PRO A 218 -10.59 11.30 8.83
N ALA A 219 -10.78 11.11 10.14
CA ALA A 219 -11.66 11.99 10.89
C ALA A 219 -11.14 13.43 10.75
N PRO A 220 -12.01 14.42 10.46
CA PRO A 220 -11.57 15.80 10.33
C PRO A 220 -10.89 16.26 11.62
N ARG A 221 -9.75 16.97 11.51
CA ARG A 221 -9.03 17.53 12.66
C ARG A 221 -9.95 18.53 13.37
N PRO A 222 -10.39 18.26 14.61
CA PRO A 222 -11.31 19.17 15.28
C PRO A 222 -10.59 20.44 15.70
N ARG A 223 -11.32 21.58 15.68
CA ARG A 223 -10.86 22.81 16.32
C ARG A 223 -11.01 22.70 17.83
N VAL A 224 -9.94 22.98 18.55
CA VAL A 224 -9.89 22.90 20.00
C VAL A 224 -9.38 24.21 20.57
N LYS A 225 -10.22 24.88 21.36
CA LYS A 225 -9.82 26.07 22.10
C LYS A 225 -9.03 25.66 23.35
N LEU A 226 -7.72 25.83 23.33
CA LEU A 226 -6.83 25.60 24.48
C LEU A 226 -6.40 26.92 25.12
N VAL A 227 -6.38 28.02 24.38
CA VAL A 227 -6.01 29.33 24.90
C VAL A 227 -7.06 29.83 25.91
N GLY A 228 -6.59 30.21 27.10
CA GLY A 228 -7.43 30.66 28.21
C GLY A 228 -8.17 29.54 28.95
N ARG A 229 -7.81 28.27 28.73
CA ARG A 229 -8.26 27.11 29.52
C ARG A 229 -7.23 26.71 30.58
N ASP A 230 -7.61 25.75 31.42
CA ASP A 230 -6.71 25.12 32.36
C ASP A 230 -5.50 24.50 31.63
N GLY A 231 -4.31 25.01 31.95
CA GLY A 231 -3.04 24.54 31.42
C GLY A 231 -2.54 23.26 32.07
N ASN A 232 -3.32 22.61 32.94
CA ASN A 232 -2.97 21.30 33.45
C ASN A 232 -2.90 20.27 32.30
N ALA A 233 -1.82 19.49 32.27
CA ALA A 233 -1.56 18.49 31.23
C ALA A 233 -2.73 17.50 31.04
N PHE A 234 -3.35 17.04 32.13
CA PHE A 234 -4.49 16.14 32.05
C PHE A 234 -5.76 16.82 31.54
N ALA A 235 -5.95 18.11 31.83
CA ALA A 235 -7.07 18.90 31.33
C ALA A 235 -6.95 19.14 29.81
N VAL A 236 -5.73 19.44 29.33
CA VAL A 236 -5.43 19.56 27.88
C VAL A 236 -5.69 18.23 27.18
N MET A 237 -5.12 17.13 27.68
CA MET A 237 -5.35 15.79 27.11
C MET A 237 -6.83 15.40 27.10
N GLY A 238 -7.56 15.69 28.18
CA GLY A 238 -9.00 15.41 28.28
C GLY A 238 -9.81 16.19 27.24
N THR A 239 -9.50 17.48 27.07
CA THR A 239 -10.17 18.37 26.11
C THR A 239 -9.95 17.89 24.67
N VAL A 240 -8.71 17.53 24.31
CA VAL A 240 -8.37 17.03 22.97
C VAL A 240 -9.02 15.67 22.72
N CYS A 241 -8.97 14.75 23.68
CA CYS A 241 -9.66 13.45 23.56
C CYS A 241 -11.17 13.60 23.34
N GLU A 242 -11.81 14.53 24.04
CA GLU A 242 -13.25 14.81 23.86
C GLU A 242 -13.55 15.36 22.46
N ALA A 243 -12.72 16.28 21.98
CA ALA A 243 -12.86 16.86 20.64
C ALA A 243 -12.68 15.80 19.54
N LEU A 244 -11.67 14.93 19.67
CA LEU A 244 -11.43 13.82 18.76
C LEU A 244 -12.62 12.84 18.74
N ARG A 245 -13.20 12.50 19.90
CA ARG A 245 -14.43 11.68 19.97
C ARG A 245 -15.59 12.34 19.23
N LYS A 246 -15.80 13.64 19.43
CA LYS A 246 -16.88 14.40 18.77
C LYS A 246 -16.68 14.48 17.25
N ALA A 247 -15.43 14.50 16.79
CA ALA A 247 -15.07 14.45 15.38
C ALA A 247 -15.18 13.05 14.74
N GLY A 248 -15.54 12.02 15.51
CA GLY A 248 -15.65 10.65 15.02
C GLY A 248 -14.32 9.91 14.93
N ALA A 249 -13.28 10.38 15.63
CA ALA A 249 -12.00 9.67 15.70
C ALA A 249 -12.17 8.30 16.35
N SER A 250 -11.42 7.32 15.86
CA SER A 250 -11.46 5.96 16.38
C SER A 250 -10.87 5.87 17.79
N ALA A 251 -11.25 4.82 18.54
CA ALA A 251 -10.66 4.54 19.84
C ALA A 251 -9.13 4.35 19.78
N GLU A 252 -8.62 3.80 18.68
CA GLU A 252 -7.19 3.64 18.41
C GLU A 252 -6.50 4.99 18.22
N THR A 253 -7.07 5.90 17.43
CA THR A 253 -6.57 7.27 17.23
C THR A 253 -6.49 8.02 18.55
N ILE A 254 -7.54 7.94 19.38
CA ILE A 254 -7.57 8.59 20.70
C ILE A 254 -6.53 7.95 21.64
N SER A 255 -6.37 6.64 21.59
CA SER A 255 -5.33 5.95 22.36
C SER A 255 -3.92 6.31 21.89
N GLY A 256 -3.72 6.51 20.58
CA GLY A 256 -2.46 6.96 19.99
C GLY A 256 -2.09 8.35 20.48
N TYR A 257 -3.01 9.31 20.36
CA TYR A 257 -2.87 10.66 20.92
C TYR A 257 -2.47 10.62 22.39
N ARG A 258 -3.17 9.83 23.21
CA ARG A 258 -2.92 9.74 24.65
C ARG A 258 -1.53 9.18 24.94
N ARG A 259 -1.09 8.14 24.23
CA ARG A 259 0.26 7.57 24.40
C ARG A 259 1.34 8.59 24.03
N LYS A 260 1.24 9.21 22.85
CA LYS A 260 2.21 10.21 22.36
C LYS A 260 2.27 11.45 23.24
N SER A 261 1.13 11.89 23.77
CA SER A 261 1.05 13.00 24.73
C SER A 261 1.71 12.68 26.08
N MET A 262 1.77 11.40 26.47
CA MET A 262 2.33 10.94 27.76
C MET A 262 3.81 10.53 27.68
N SER A 263 4.42 10.47 26.50
CA SER A 263 5.81 10.01 26.31
C SER A 263 6.87 11.10 26.48
N GLY A 264 6.47 12.34 26.72
CA GLY A 264 7.38 13.49 26.83
C GLY A 264 6.94 14.52 27.86
N ASP A 265 7.50 15.72 27.74
CA ASP A 265 7.19 16.85 28.61
C ASP A 265 5.95 17.64 28.14
N TYR A 266 5.70 18.79 28.76
CA TYR A 266 4.57 19.64 28.42
C TYR A 266 4.66 20.21 27.00
N ALA A 267 5.87 20.44 26.47
CA ALA A 267 6.03 20.89 25.09
C ALA A 267 5.64 19.78 24.10
N ASN A 268 6.04 18.54 24.38
CA ASN A 268 5.59 17.37 23.63
C ASN A 268 4.07 17.21 23.65
N LEU A 269 3.42 17.43 24.79
CA LEU A 269 1.95 17.42 24.89
C LEU A 269 1.31 18.45 23.95
N LEU A 270 1.80 19.69 23.94
CA LEU A 270 1.23 20.75 23.09
C LEU A 270 1.48 20.48 21.61
N ALA A 271 2.68 20.04 21.23
CA ALA A 271 3.00 19.64 19.86
C ALA A 271 2.09 18.50 19.39
N THR A 272 1.92 17.47 20.22
CA THR A 272 1.01 16.35 19.96
C THR A 272 -0.46 16.82 19.87
N ALA A 273 -0.88 17.77 20.70
CA ALA A 273 -2.23 18.34 20.61
C ALA A 273 -2.46 19.10 19.30
N MET A 274 -1.47 19.86 18.85
CA MET A 274 -1.51 20.60 17.57
C MET A 274 -1.45 19.68 16.36
N GLU A 275 -0.79 18.53 16.45
CA GLU A 275 -0.82 17.50 15.39
C GLU A 275 -2.24 16.93 15.21
N TYR A 276 -2.91 16.60 16.31
CA TYR A 276 -4.21 15.94 16.26
C TYR A 276 -5.40 16.90 16.10
N CYS A 277 -5.21 18.20 16.36
CA CYS A 277 -6.29 19.20 16.38
C CYS A 277 -5.82 20.56 15.83
N GLU A 278 -6.75 21.38 15.34
CA GLU A 278 -6.48 22.80 15.10
C GLU A 278 -6.63 23.56 16.43
N VAL A 279 -5.53 24.06 17.00
CA VAL A 279 -5.54 24.75 18.29
C VAL A 279 -5.88 26.24 18.12
N CYS A 280 -6.82 26.73 18.93
CA CYS A 280 -7.19 28.15 19.01
C CYS A 280 -7.37 28.66 20.45
#